data_AF-A0A3S3EB11-F1
#
_entry.id   AF-A0A3S3EB11-F1
#
_cell.length_a   1.000
_cell.length_b   1.000
_cell.length_c   1.000
_cell.angle_alpha   90.00
_cell.angle_beta   90.00
_cell.angle_gamma   90.00
#
_symmetry.space_group_name_H-M   'P 1'
#
loop_
_entity.id
_entity.type
_entity.pdbx_description
1 polymer ?
#
loop_
_entity_poly.entity_id
_entity_poly.type
_entity_poly.pdbx_seq_one_letter_code
_entity_poly.pdbx_strand_id
1 'polypeptide(L)'
;AGANVINGGGGADKLSGFGGNDIFVFNSALGNGNVDKVTDFNPSQNKIHLDDAIFADLELGTLASDSFFAGNAAHDSSDHIIYNSSTGALSYDSDGTGGASQTQFATLSPDLSLTAASFFVT
;
A
#
# COMPACT_ATOMS: atom_id res chain seq x y z
N ALA A 1 15.03 15.24 -9.20
CA ALA A 1 14.56 14.49 -8.03
C ALA A 1 14.31 15.47 -6.90
N GLY A 2 13.14 15.38 -6.28
CA GLY A 2 12.72 16.15 -5.12
C GLY A 2 12.11 15.22 -4.07
N ALA A 3 11.63 15.75 -2.95
CA ALA A 3 10.76 15.00 -2.06
C ALA A 3 9.33 15.45 -2.33
N ASN A 4 8.52 14.57 -2.92
CA ASN A 4 7.15 14.88 -3.31
C ASN A 4 6.13 14.15 -2.42
N VAL A 5 4.96 14.76 -2.23
CA VAL A 5 3.78 14.10 -1.70
C VAL A 5 2.79 13.95 -2.85
N ILE A 6 2.43 12.71 -3.17
CA ILE A 6 1.69 12.35 -4.38
C ILE A 6 0.42 11.62 -3.96
N ASN A 7 -0.72 12.12 -4.40
CA ASN A 7 -2.03 11.55 -4.11
C ASN A 7 -2.85 11.54 -5.41
N GLY A 8 -3.34 10.36 -5.82
CA GLY A 8 -4.23 10.20 -6.98
C GLY A 8 -5.67 10.60 -6.67
N GLY A 9 -6.10 10.40 -5.42
CA GLY A 9 -7.48 10.58 -5.00
C GLY A 9 -8.30 9.33 -5.28
N GLY A 10 -9.48 9.51 -5.88
CA GLY A 10 -10.30 8.40 -6.34
C GLY A 10 -10.17 8.22 -7.85
N GLY A 11 -10.14 6.98 -8.31
CA GLY A 11 -9.97 6.65 -9.73
C GLY A 11 -8.87 5.61 -9.93
N ALA A 12 -8.52 5.34 -11.18
CA ALA A 12 -7.36 4.52 -11.47
C ALA A 12 -6.26 5.45 -11.99
N ASP A 13 -5.43 5.96 -11.09
CA ASP A 13 -4.43 6.97 -11.42
C ASP A 13 -3.05 6.36 -11.66
N LYS A 14 -2.20 7.10 -12.39
CA LYS A 14 -0.79 6.75 -12.58
C LYS A 14 0.08 7.71 -11.79
N LEU A 15 0.76 7.20 -10.78
CA LEU A 15 1.56 7.98 -9.84
C LEU A 15 3.05 7.76 -10.10
N SER A 16 3.80 8.85 -10.26
CA SER A 16 5.24 8.83 -10.55
C SER A 16 5.98 9.89 -9.73
N GLY A 17 7.02 9.48 -9.00
CA GLY A 17 7.88 10.39 -8.23
C GLY A 17 9.00 11.03 -9.06
N PHE A 18 9.41 10.35 -10.13
CA PHE A 18 10.58 10.69 -10.96
C PHE A 18 11.89 10.78 -10.14
N GLY A 19 11.97 9.91 -9.12
CA GLY A 19 13.08 9.75 -8.20
C GLY A 19 13.15 10.79 -7.09
N GLY A 20 13.71 10.37 -5.96
CA GLY A 20 13.74 11.18 -4.74
C GLY A 20 13.10 10.45 -3.57
N ASN A 21 12.87 11.17 -2.48
CA ASN A 21 12.26 10.61 -1.26
C ASN A 21 10.78 11.01 -1.24
N ASP A 22 9.99 10.31 -2.06
CA ASP A 22 8.58 10.58 -2.25
C ASP A 22 7.67 9.84 -1.27
N ILE A 23 6.50 10.42 -1.02
CA ILE A 23 5.40 9.86 -0.25
C ILE A 23 4.21 9.68 -1.20
N PHE A 24 3.70 8.45 -1.28
CA PHE A 24 2.48 8.12 -2.00
C PHE A 24 1.34 7.96 -0.99
N VAL A 25 0.33 8.82 -1.06
CA VAL A 25 -0.78 8.90 -0.10
C VAL A 25 -2.00 8.19 -0.65
N PHE A 26 -2.58 7.31 0.15
CA PHE A 26 -3.85 6.64 -0.11
C PHE A 26 -4.86 7.03 0.97
N ASN A 27 -5.80 7.90 0.62
CA ASN A 27 -6.80 8.45 1.54
C ASN A 27 -8.22 8.53 0.94
N SER A 28 -8.49 7.73 -0.08
CA SER A 28 -9.77 7.69 -0.79
C SER A 28 -10.40 6.31 -0.68
N ALA A 29 -11.73 6.23 -0.81
CA ALA A 29 -12.49 5.00 -0.63
C ALA A 29 -11.98 3.85 -1.51
N LEU A 30 -11.80 2.67 -0.92
CA LEU A 30 -11.31 1.49 -1.62
C LEU A 30 -12.38 0.85 -2.51
N GLY A 31 -11.95 0.06 -3.49
CA GLY A 31 -12.83 -0.71 -4.37
C GLY A 31 -13.42 0.11 -5.53
N ASN A 32 -14.44 -0.42 -6.19
CA ASN A 32 -15.08 0.19 -7.37
C ASN A 32 -14.09 0.59 -8.50
N GLY A 33 -12.98 -0.14 -8.63
CA GLY A 33 -11.92 0.13 -9.60
C GLY A 33 -10.94 1.25 -9.20
N ASN A 34 -11.00 1.74 -7.96
CA ASN A 34 -10.04 2.69 -7.40
C ASN A 34 -8.70 1.99 -7.11
N VAL A 35 -7.92 1.74 -8.16
CA VAL A 35 -6.64 1.03 -8.10
C VAL A 35 -5.59 1.84 -8.84
N ASP A 36 -4.74 2.50 -8.07
CA ASP A 36 -3.66 3.32 -8.63
C ASP A 36 -2.48 2.47 -9.08
N LYS A 37 -1.69 3.00 -10.01
CA LYS A 37 -0.43 2.42 -10.46
C LYS A 37 0.72 3.34 -10.09
N VAL A 38 1.53 2.92 -9.12
CA VAL A 38 2.78 3.59 -8.78
C VAL A 38 3.90 3.02 -9.66
N THR A 39 4.56 3.88 -10.42
CA THR A 39 5.38 3.43 -11.56
C THR A 39 6.85 3.23 -11.25
N ASP A 40 7.34 3.86 -10.20
CA ASP A 40 8.76 4.00 -9.89
C ASP A 40 9.04 3.96 -8.38
N PHE A 41 8.20 3.23 -7.63
CA PHE A 41 8.36 3.08 -6.19
C PHE A 41 9.69 2.42 -5.84
N ASN A 42 10.48 3.08 -5.00
CA ASN A 42 11.70 2.54 -4.41
C ASN A 42 11.52 2.36 -2.89
N PRO A 43 11.43 1.12 -2.37
CA PRO A 43 11.20 0.87 -0.95
C PRO A 43 12.32 1.36 -0.03
N SER A 44 13.52 1.64 -0.56
CA SER A 44 14.64 2.20 0.22
C SER A 44 14.58 3.72 0.40
N GLN A 45 13.75 4.42 -0.38
CA GLN A 45 13.67 5.90 -0.40
C GLN A 45 12.26 6.42 -0.13
N ASN A 46 11.26 5.72 -0.66
CA ASN A 46 9.87 6.18 -0.67
C ASN A 46 9.07 5.56 0.48
N LYS A 47 7.97 6.24 0.82
CA LYS A 47 6.97 5.76 1.78
C LYS A 47 5.59 5.72 1.15
N ILE A 48 4.76 4.83 1.68
CA ILE A 48 3.33 4.78 1.41
C ILE A 48 2.63 5.26 2.67
N HIS A 49 1.78 6.27 2.53
CA HIS A 49 0.95 6.77 3.62
C HIS A 49 -0.47 6.25 3.46
N LEU A 50 -1.01 5.69 4.55
CA LEU A 50 -2.34 5.09 4.62
C LEU A 50 -3.17 5.90 5.61
N ASP A 51 -4.31 6.42 5.17
CA ASP A 51 -5.21 7.19 6.04
C ASP A 51 -6.06 6.25 6.91
N ASP A 52 -5.99 6.39 8.23
CA ASP A 52 -6.68 5.49 9.16
C ASP A 52 -8.21 5.48 8.99
N ALA A 53 -8.81 6.54 8.44
CA ALA A 53 -10.24 6.54 8.15
C ALA A 53 -10.63 5.60 7.00
N ILE A 54 -9.68 5.26 6.13
CA ILE A 54 -9.85 4.30 5.03
C ILE A 54 -9.36 2.91 5.43
N PHE A 55 -8.28 2.85 6.20
CA PHE A 55 -7.63 1.63 6.66
C PHE A 55 -7.88 1.43 8.17
N ALA A 56 -9.17 1.28 8.54
CA ALA A 56 -9.70 1.45 9.91
C ALA A 56 -9.10 0.57 11.02
N ASP A 57 -8.46 -0.55 10.67
CA ASP A 57 -7.88 -1.49 11.65
C ASP A 57 -6.35 -1.31 11.82
N LEU A 58 -5.78 -0.26 11.19
CA LEU A 58 -4.37 0.07 11.33
C LEU A 58 -4.14 1.13 12.41
N GLU A 59 -3.15 0.88 13.27
CA GLU A 59 -2.73 1.87 14.27
C GLU A 59 -1.92 3.01 13.63
N LEU A 60 -2.15 4.24 14.09
CA LEU A 60 -1.41 5.43 13.66
C LEU A 60 0.10 5.27 13.87
N GLY A 61 0.89 5.75 12.90
CA GLY A 61 2.34 5.72 12.94
C GLY A 61 2.96 4.67 12.01
N THR A 62 4.14 4.15 12.38
CA THR A 62 4.76 3.09 11.58
C THR A 62 3.92 1.82 11.65
N LEU A 63 3.63 1.23 10.49
CA LEU A 63 2.86 -0.01 10.41
C LEU A 63 3.55 -1.11 11.24
N ALA A 64 2.77 -1.81 12.06
CA ALA A 64 3.25 -2.95 12.83
C ALA A 64 3.78 -4.04 11.88
N SER A 65 4.85 -4.73 12.26
CA SER A 65 5.44 -5.77 11.41
C SER A 65 4.49 -6.93 11.15
N ASP A 66 3.67 -7.28 12.14
CA ASP A 66 2.67 -8.33 12.05
C ASP A 66 1.45 -7.91 11.20
N SER A 67 1.32 -6.62 10.85
CA SER A 67 0.24 -6.13 9.98
C SER A 67 0.58 -6.15 8.49
N PHE A 68 1.77 -6.64 8.13
CA PHE A 68 2.24 -6.69 6.75
C PHE A 68 2.67 -8.09 6.36
N PHE A 69 2.16 -8.55 5.22
CA PHE A 69 2.58 -9.80 4.61
C PHE A 69 2.94 -9.65 3.13
N ALA A 70 4.09 -10.21 2.77
CA ALA A 70 4.50 -10.33 1.37
C ALA A 70 4.06 -11.70 0.83
N GLY A 71 2.94 -11.74 0.12
CA GLY A 71 2.36 -12.96 -0.44
C GLY A 71 1.11 -12.70 -1.29
N ASN A 72 0.45 -13.76 -1.73
CA ASN A 72 -0.71 -13.65 -2.62
C ASN A 72 -2.01 -13.25 -1.88
N ALA A 73 -2.05 -13.44 -0.57
CA ALA A 73 -3.15 -13.15 0.33
C ALA A 73 -2.61 -13.08 1.77
N ALA A 74 -3.42 -12.58 2.71
CA ALA A 74 -3.13 -12.63 4.15
C ALA A 74 -2.78 -14.07 4.58
N HIS A 75 -1.76 -14.20 5.43
CA HIS A 75 -1.30 -15.47 5.97
C HIS A 75 -1.97 -15.79 7.32
N ASP A 76 -2.18 -14.78 8.15
CA ASP A 76 -2.95 -14.87 9.39
C ASP A 76 -3.73 -13.59 9.67
N SER A 77 -4.60 -13.65 10.69
CA SER A 77 -5.57 -12.59 11.03
C SER A 77 -4.98 -11.22 11.36
N SER A 78 -3.66 -11.11 11.56
CA SER A 78 -3.02 -9.81 11.76
C SER A 78 -2.62 -9.13 10.46
N ASP A 79 -2.53 -9.86 9.34
CA ASP A 79 -2.04 -9.33 8.07
C ASP A 79 -3.07 -8.45 7.38
N HIS A 80 -2.94 -7.14 7.54
CA HIS A 80 -3.87 -6.17 6.96
C HIS A 80 -3.37 -5.56 5.66
N ILE A 81 -2.05 -5.46 5.45
CA ILE A 81 -1.45 -4.97 4.19
C ILE A 81 -0.70 -6.09 3.50
N ILE A 82 -1.17 -6.44 2.30
CA ILE A 82 -0.65 -7.57 1.53
C ILE A 82 0.01 -7.05 0.27
N TYR A 83 1.29 -7.40 0.07
CA TYR A 83 1.98 -7.17 -1.20
C TYR A 83 2.26 -8.48 -1.93
N ASN A 84 1.64 -8.64 -3.10
CA ASN A 84 1.91 -9.77 -3.98
C ASN A 84 3.11 -9.45 -4.88
N SER A 85 4.28 -9.98 -4.55
CA SER A 85 5.52 -9.72 -5.30
C SER A 85 5.49 -10.20 -6.75
N SER A 86 4.66 -11.20 -7.07
CA SER A 86 4.56 -11.74 -8.43
C SER A 86 3.77 -10.83 -9.38
N THR A 87 2.82 -10.05 -8.87
CA THR A 87 1.96 -9.16 -9.67
C THR A 87 2.19 -7.68 -9.40
N GLY A 88 2.82 -7.34 -8.28
CA GLY A 88 2.91 -5.98 -7.76
C GLY A 88 1.64 -5.49 -7.06
N ALA A 89 0.61 -6.33 -6.91
CA ALA A 89 -0.63 -5.93 -6.27
C ALA A 89 -0.42 -5.61 -4.79
N LEU A 90 -0.96 -4.48 -4.36
CA LEU A 90 -0.98 -4.04 -2.97
C LEU A 90 -2.44 -3.92 -2.53
N SER A 91 -2.78 -4.66 -1.48
CA SER A 91 -4.16 -4.85 -1.04
C SER A 91 -4.30 -4.60 0.46
N TYR A 92 -5.50 -4.15 0.84
CA TYR A 92 -5.93 -4.08 2.24
C TYR A 92 -6.88 -5.23 2.54
N ASP A 93 -6.57 -5.99 3.58
CA ASP A 93 -7.45 -7.00 4.14
C ASP A 93 -7.99 -6.50 5.48
N SER A 94 -9.27 -6.11 5.52
CA SER A 94 -9.87 -5.52 6.72
C SER A 94 -10.01 -6.52 7.87
N ASP A 95 -10.19 -7.81 7.57
CA ASP A 95 -10.31 -8.83 8.63
C ASP A 95 -9.01 -9.61 8.86
N GLY A 96 -8.03 -9.46 7.96
CA GLY A 96 -6.76 -10.15 7.98
C GLY A 96 -6.87 -11.66 7.74
N THR A 97 -8.07 -12.20 7.48
CA THR A 97 -8.31 -13.64 7.44
C THR A 97 -8.43 -14.18 6.02
N GLY A 98 -7.28 -14.34 5.37
CA GLY A 98 -7.18 -15.04 4.08
C GLY A 98 -7.83 -14.30 2.90
N GLY A 99 -7.45 -14.70 1.68
CA GLY A 99 -7.64 -13.88 0.47
C GLY A 99 -9.07 -13.68 -0.06
N ALA A 100 -10.13 -13.96 0.70
CA ALA A 100 -11.52 -13.82 0.24
C ALA A 100 -12.04 -12.37 0.29
N SER A 101 -11.42 -11.47 1.08
CA SER A 101 -11.91 -10.10 1.27
C SER A 101 -10.88 -8.99 1.13
N GLN A 102 -9.64 -9.30 0.72
CA GLN A 102 -8.65 -8.27 0.42
C GLN A 102 -9.07 -7.39 -0.78
N THR A 103 -9.03 -6.07 -0.59
CA THR A 103 -9.32 -5.07 -1.62
C THR A 103 -8.01 -4.48 -2.14
N GLN A 104 -7.71 -4.73 -3.41
CA GLN A 104 -6.57 -4.08 -4.06
C GLN A 104 -6.83 -2.58 -4.16
N PHE A 105 -5.82 -1.78 -3.80
CA PHE A 105 -5.88 -0.31 -3.89
C PHE A 105 -4.71 0.29 -4.68
N ALA A 106 -3.63 -0.47 -4.85
CA ALA A 106 -2.52 -0.05 -5.70
C ALA A 106 -1.86 -1.22 -6.43
N THR A 107 -1.10 -0.87 -7.46
CA THR A 107 -0.15 -1.73 -8.16
C THR A 107 1.21 -1.05 -8.15
N LEU A 108 2.19 -1.72 -7.54
CA LEU A 108 3.60 -1.34 -7.60
C LEU A 108 4.32 -2.16 -8.69
N SER A 109 5.62 -1.94 -8.86
CA SER A 109 6.45 -2.89 -9.61
C SER A 109 6.46 -4.26 -8.91
N PRO A 110 6.49 -5.38 -9.65
CA PRO A 110 6.78 -6.70 -9.09
C PRO A 110 8.19 -6.77 -8.46
N ASP A 111 8.44 -7.84 -7.71
CA ASP A 111 9.74 -8.21 -7.13
C ASP A 111 10.38 -7.17 -6.18
N LEU A 112 9.58 -6.25 -5.64
CA LEU A 112 10.06 -5.31 -4.64
C LEU A 112 10.18 -6.00 -3.28
N SER A 113 11.27 -5.71 -2.56
CA SER A 113 11.46 -6.16 -1.17
C SER A 113 10.80 -5.16 -0.21
N LEU A 114 9.46 -5.20 -0.13
CA LEU A 114 8.71 -4.39 0.85
C LEU A 114 8.77 -5.01 2.24
N THR A 115 8.66 -4.14 3.24
CA THR A 115 8.45 -4.50 4.64
C THR A 115 7.40 -3.55 5.22
N ALA A 116 6.91 -3.83 6.44
CA ALA A 116 6.03 -2.89 7.16
C ALA A 116 6.64 -1.47 7.26
N ALA A 117 7.97 -1.36 7.32
CA ALA A 117 8.65 -0.07 7.36
C ALA A 117 8.43 0.78 6.09
N SER A 118 7.97 0.22 4.97
CA SER A 118 7.59 0.98 3.77
C SER A 118 6.31 1.82 3.97
N PHE A 119 5.57 1.57 5.05
CA PHE A 119 4.25 2.14 5.31
C PHE A 119 4.24 3.03 6.56
N PHE A 120 3.40 4.05 6.52
CA PHE A 120 3.09 4.91 7.65
C PHE A 120 1.60 5.23 7.64
N VAL A 121 0.94 5.07 8.77
CA VAL A 121 -0.49 5.32 8.95
C VAL A 121 -0.66 6.73 9.51
N THR A 122 -1.50 7.54 8.87
CA THR A 122 -1.72 8.95 9.18
C THR A 122 -3.15 9.24 9.60
#